data_AF-A0A2V7ACG1-F1
#
_entry.id   AF-A0A2V7ACG1-F1
#
_cell.length_a   1.000
_cell.length_b   1.000
_cell.length_c   1.000
_cell.angle_alpha   90.00
_cell.angle_beta   90.00
_cell.angle_gamma   90.00
#
_symmetry.space_group_name_H-M   'P 1'
#
loop_
_entity.id
_entity.type
_entity.pdbx_description
1 polymer ?
#
loop_
_entity_poly.entity_id
_entity_poly.type
_entity_poly.pdbx_seq_one_letter_code
_entity_poly.pdbx_strand_id
1 'polypeptide(L)'
;WRRVDRKAEAREAERQHAGRALHVYPDEDGTVRIRGRLTPEVGALLMQALAAAREAVYPKNVPAGTCAPGVSQETPTMEQQQADALALLAETALHHGIDPGAPGERYQVVVHVDAPVLADADQAGQSVLEDGLRVPAGTSQRLACDASRVVMRHAPDCRVVEVGARTRTIPPALRRALHHRDRGCRFPGCGVRFGQGHHLRHWAHGGPTTLSNLALLCRRHHRAVHEEGYTLDRQADGELRFRRPDGRVLPEVPLPHEVPDDPVHAIRARHEAQGLVLHARTATPGWLGERLDLGWAIDVLHPLARSAAPIEWACNWPARHHSIT
;
A
#
# COMPACT_ATOMS: atom_id res chain seq x y z
N TRP A 1 19.55 38.45 9.70
CA TRP A 1 18.93 37.91 8.48
C TRP A 1 20.02 37.37 7.55
N ARG A 2 20.39 36.09 7.67
CA ARG A 2 21.29 35.46 6.68
C ARG A 2 20.49 35.30 5.38
N ARG A 3 20.98 35.85 4.26
CA ARG A 3 20.48 35.51 2.93
C ARG A 3 20.90 34.07 2.68
N VAL A 4 19.99 33.13 2.90
CA VAL A 4 20.32 31.71 2.73
C VAL A 4 20.02 31.31 1.29
N ASP A 5 21.04 30.76 0.63
CA ASP A 5 20.90 30.12 -0.68
C ASP A 5 20.03 28.87 -0.50
N ARG A 6 18.85 28.87 -1.11
CA ARG A 6 17.89 27.74 -1.06
C ARG A 6 18.53 26.40 -1.47
N LYS A 7 19.56 26.42 -2.32
CA LYS A 7 20.29 25.19 -2.71
C LYS A 7 21.20 24.69 -1.59
N ALA A 8 21.76 25.58 -0.78
CA ALA A 8 22.58 25.21 0.38
C ALA A 8 21.73 24.60 1.50
N GLU A 9 20.54 25.16 1.77
CA GLU A 9 19.56 24.62 2.72
C GLU A 9 19.06 23.23 2.32
N ALA A 10 18.70 23.04 1.05
CA ALA A 10 18.24 21.74 0.57
C ALA A 10 19.32 20.66 0.74
N ARG A 11 20.58 20.98 0.41
CA ARG A 11 21.72 20.07 0.61
C ARG A 11 21.98 19.78 2.08
N GLU A 12 21.79 20.74 2.96
CA GLU A 12 21.94 20.54 4.40
C GLU A 12 20.84 19.65 4.98
N ALA A 13 19.58 19.90 4.60
CA ALA A 13 18.45 19.06 4.98
C ALA A 13 18.63 17.61 4.48
N GLU A 14 19.13 17.43 3.25
CA GLU A 14 19.41 16.11 2.69
C GLU A 14 20.53 15.39 3.46
N ARG A 15 21.62 16.09 3.84
CA ARG A 15 22.67 15.53 4.71
C ARG A 15 22.14 15.14 6.09
N GLN A 16 21.32 15.99 6.71
CA GLN A 16 20.72 15.71 8.02
C GLN A 16 19.77 14.51 7.94
N HIS A 17 18.98 14.41 6.87
CA HIS A 17 18.10 13.29 6.63
C HIS A 17 18.89 12.00 6.40
N ALA A 18 19.93 12.02 5.56
CA ALA A 18 20.76 10.84 5.28
C ALA A 18 21.54 10.35 6.52
N GLY A 19 21.95 11.27 7.40
CA GLY A 19 22.70 10.95 8.63
C GLY A 19 21.85 10.55 9.84
N ARG A 20 20.53 10.40 9.68
CA ARG A 20 19.64 10.01 10.79
C ARG A 20 19.84 8.53 11.15
N ALA A 21 19.98 8.24 12.44
CA ALA A 21 20.14 6.87 12.94
C ALA A 21 19.73 6.78 14.41
N LEU A 22 19.18 5.66 14.85
CA LEU A 22 18.89 5.38 16.25
C LEU A 22 19.36 3.95 16.58
N HIS A 23 20.20 3.83 17.60
CA HIS A 23 20.76 2.58 18.09
C HIS A 23 20.23 2.31 19.50
N VAL A 24 19.69 1.12 19.70
CA VAL A 24 19.19 0.63 20.98
C VAL A 24 19.84 -0.73 21.22
N TYR A 25 20.59 -0.87 22.31
CA TYR A 25 21.30 -2.11 22.62
C TYR A 25 21.35 -2.35 24.14
N PRO A 26 21.28 -3.62 24.58
CA PRO A 26 21.45 -3.97 25.99
C PRO A 26 22.90 -3.72 26.44
N ASP A 27 23.08 -3.33 27.70
CA ASP A 27 24.36 -3.18 28.38
C ASP A 27 24.65 -4.41 29.28
N GLU A 28 25.88 -4.55 29.77
CA GLU A 28 26.32 -5.72 30.55
C GLU A 28 25.59 -5.88 31.89
N ASP A 29 25.10 -4.79 32.46
CA ASP A 29 24.34 -4.76 33.72
C ASP A 29 22.84 -5.04 33.54
N GLY A 30 22.40 -5.34 32.31
CA GLY A 30 20.99 -5.58 31.96
C GLY A 30 20.18 -4.31 31.71
N THR A 31 20.79 -3.13 31.79
CA THR A 31 20.16 -1.87 31.36
C THR A 31 20.21 -1.72 29.84
N VAL A 32 19.51 -0.73 29.28
CA VAL A 32 19.47 -0.49 27.83
C VAL A 32 20.05 0.88 27.51
N ARG A 33 21.00 0.94 26.58
CA ARG A 33 21.57 2.19 26.08
C ARG A 33 20.91 2.60 24.77
N ILE A 34 20.53 3.87 24.70
CA ILE A 34 19.93 4.48 23.51
C ILE A 34 20.82 5.62 23.02
N ARG A 35 21.22 5.59 21.75
CA ARG A 35 22.01 6.65 21.10
C ARG A 35 21.54 6.88 19.68
N GLY A 36 21.28 8.13 19.31
CA GLY A 36 20.85 8.43 17.95
C GLY A 36 21.06 9.88 17.53
N ARG A 37 20.93 10.09 16.22
CA ARG A 37 20.89 11.39 15.56
C ARG A 37 19.55 11.52 14.83
N LEU A 38 18.76 12.51 15.22
CA LEU A 38 17.44 12.79 14.65
C LEU A 38 17.51 14.05 13.76
N THR A 39 16.61 14.14 12.79
CA THR A 39 16.39 15.41 12.08
C THR A 39 15.77 16.44 13.03
N PRO A 40 15.93 17.75 12.77
CA PRO A 40 15.47 18.80 13.69
C PRO A 40 13.98 18.67 14.07
N GLU A 41 13.13 18.39 13.09
CA GLU A 41 11.68 18.25 13.28
C GLU A 41 11.31 17.02 14.13
N VAL A 42 11.98 15.89 13.94
CA VAL A 42 11.75 14.68 14.74
C VAL A 42 12.32 14.84 16.16
N GLY A 43 13.49 15.47 16.28
CA GLY A 43 14.10 15.79 17.57
C GLY A 43 13.24 16.74 18.40
N ALA A 44 12.66 17.77 17.78
CA ALA A 44 11.74 18.70 18.45
C ALA A 44 10.50 17.98 18.98
N LEU A 45 9.92 17.08 18.18
CA LEU A 45 8.77 16.27 18.58
C LEU A 45 9.11 15.40 19.81
N LEU A 46 10.25 14.70 19.78
CA LEU A 46 10.70 13.87 20.90
C LEU A 46 10.91 14.70 22.18
N MET A 47 11.59 15.85 22.07
CA MET A 47 11.81 16.74 23.21
C MET A 47 10.51 17.24 23.82
N GLN A 48 9.52 17.59 22.99
CA GLN A 48 8.21 18.04 23.46
C GLN A 48 7.41 16.91 24.12
N ALA A 49 7.43 15.70 23.53
CA ALA A 49 6.75 14.54 24.08
C ALA A 49 7.31 14.15 25.46
N LEU A 50 8.64 14.15 25.60
CA LEU A 50 9.31 13.90 26.89
C LEU A 50 8.96 14.96 27.93
N ALA A 51 8.95 16.24 27.55
CA ALA A 51 8.56 17.31 28.46
C ALA A 51 7.12 17.16 28.97
N ALA A 52 6.17 16.83 28.08
CA ALA A 52 4.77 16.63 28.42
C ALA A 52 4.56 15.38 29.30
N ALA A 53 5.19 14.25 28.94
CA ALA A 53 5.12 13.03 29.74
C ALA A 53 5.71 13.23 31.13
N ARG A 54 6.85 13.93 31.24
CA ARG A 54 7.44 14.29 32.53
C ARG A 54 6.50 15.12 33.38
N GLU A 55 5.86 16.14 32.80
CA GLU A 55 4.91 16.99 33.53
C GLU A 55 3.69 16.20 34.03
N ALA A 56 3.28 15.17 33.30
CA ALA A 56 2.22 14.26 33.73
C ALA A 56 2.64 13.35 34.91
N VAL A 57 3.88 12.84 34.91
CA VAL A 57 4.41 12.00 36.00
C VAL A 57 4.77 12.84 37.23
N TYR A 58 5.34 14.02 37.02
CA TYR A 58 5.86 14.91 38.05
C TYR A 58 5.22 16.31 37.95
N PRO A 59 3.93 16.45 38.30
CA PRO A 59 3.24 17.74 38.22
C PRO A 59 3.82 18.75 39.21
N LYS A 60 4.06 19.98 38.73
CA LYS A 60 4.67 21.06 39.53
C LYS A 60 3.79 21.60 40.67
N ASN A 61 2.51 21.24 40.69
CA ASN A 61 1.54 21.74 41.67
C ASN A 61 1.01 20.60 42.54
N VAL A 62 1.80 20.19 43.53
CA VAL A 62 1.23 19.62 44.76
C VAL A 62 1.04 20.80 45.72
N PRO A 63 -0.20 21.16 46.12
CA PRO A 63 -0.38 22.14 47.16
C PRO A 63 0.31 21.63 48.42
N ALA A 64 1.18 22.46 49.01
CA ALA A 64 1.82 22.20 50.28
C ALA A 64 0.74 22.03 51.37
N GLY A 65 0.29 20.80 51.61
CA GLY A 65 -0.86 20.59 52.49
C GLY A 65 -1.19 19.15 52.89
N THR A 66 -0.42 18.13 52.49
CA THR A 66 -0.60 16.76 52.99
C THR A 66 0.74 16.03 53.08
N CYS A 67 1.58 16.43 54.05
CA CYS A 67 2.73 15.64 54.44
C CYS A 67 2.34 14.76 55.65
N ALA A 68 2.17 13.46 55.43
CA ALA A 68 2.38 12.48 56.49
C ALA A 68 3.90 12.42 56.78
N PRO A 69 4.34 12.40 58.04
CA PRO A 69 5.77 12.40 58.36
C PRO A 69 6.33 10.99 58.13
N GLY A 70 7.41 10.86 57.34
CA GLY A 70 8.22 9.65 57.41
C GLY A 70 8.94 9.16 56.16
N VAL A 71 8.74 9.74 54.97
CA VAL A 71 9.57 9.38 53.81
C VAL A 71 9.88 10.63 53.01
N SER A 72 11.11 11.15 53.18
CA SER A 72 11.69 12.09 52.22
C SER A 72 11.88 11.34 50.91
N GLN A 73 10.89 11.40 50.00
CA GLN A 73 11.14 10.98 48.63
C GLN A 73 12.04 12.04 48.02
N GLU A 74 13.34 11.72 47.94
CA GLU A 74 14.27 12.52 47.14
C GLU A 74 13.66 12.68 45.75
N THR A 75 13.52 13.92 45.31
CA THR A 75 12.97 14.19 43.99
C THR A 75 13.95 13.64 42.97
N PRO A 76 13.53 12.72 42.08
CA PRO A 76 14.42 12.14 41.08
C PRO A 76 15.10 13.23 40.26
N THR A 77 16.35 13.00 39.84
CA THR A 77 17.08 13.98 39.01
C THR A 77 16.39 14.22 37.68
N MET A 78 16.75 15.30 36.98
CA MET A 78 16.18 15.61 35.67
C MET A 78 16.38 14.46 34.66
N GLU A 79 17.52 13.78 34.73
CA GLU A 79 17.84 12.63 33.89
C GLU A 79 16.97 11.42 34.23
N GLN A 80 16.75 11.15 35.53
CA GLN A 80 15.86 10.08 35.99
C GLN A 80 14.41 10.35 35.57
N GLN A 81 13.93 11.58 35.75
CA GLN A 81 12.58 11.98 35.32
C GLN A 81 12.38 11.85 33.81
N GLN A 82 13.42 12.12 33.01
CA GLN A 82 13.35 11.92 31.55
C GLN A 82 13.32 10.44 31.16
N ALA A 83 13.99 9.57 31.91
CA ALA A 83 13.91 8.12 31.72
C ALA A 83 12.50 7.60 32.03
N ASP A 84 11.88 8.06 33.12
CA ASP A 84 10.50 7.69 33.47
C ASP A 84 9.48 8.23 32.45
N ALA A 85 9.69 9.46 31.98
CA ALA A 85 8.87 10.04 30.92
C ALA A 85 8.94 9.21 29.62
N LEU A 86 10.13 8.70 29.27
CA LEU A 86 10.29 7.80 28.13
C LEU A 86 9.53 6.47 28.33
N ALA A 87 9.54 5.93 29.55
CA ALA A 87 8.78 4.72 29.88
C ALA A 87 7.27 4.95 29.72
N LEU A 88 6.73 6.05 30.27
CA LEU A 88 5.32 6.41 30.11
C LEU A 88 4.91 6.54 28.63
N LEU A 89 5.76 7.16 27.80
CA LEU A 89 5.51 7.26 26.36
C LEU A 89 5.46 5.88 25.70
N ALA A 90 6.39 4.98 26.03
CA ALA A 90 6.43 3.63 25.49
C ALA A 90 5.21 2.80 25.93
N GLU A 91 4.86 2.85 27.21
CA GLU A 91 3.68 2.17 27.75
C GLU A 91 2.38 2.69 27.13
N THR A 92 2.22 4.00 27.03
CA THR A 92 1.06 4.64 26.40
C THR A 92 0.95 4.21 24.94
N ALA A 93 2.07 4.22 24.20
CA ALA A 93 2.09 3.77 22.83
C ALA A 93 1.76 2.27 22.71
N LEU A 94 2.25 1.42 23.60
CA LEU A 94 1.91 -0.01 23.61
C LEU A 94 0.45 -0.26 24.00
N HIS A 95 -0.11 0.51 24.94
CA HIS A 95 -1.48 0.38 25.44
C HIS A 95 -2.53 0.80 24.40
N HIS A 96 -2.30 1.94 23.74
CA HIS A 96 -3.14 2.40 22.63
C HIS A 96 -2.84 1.66 21.31
N GLY A 97 -1.83 0.78 21.32
CA GLY A 97 -1.24 0.16 20.17
C GLY A 97 -0.26 1.11 19.50
N ILE A 98 0.94 0.63 19.21
CA ILE A 98 1.85 1.28 18.26
C ILE A 98 1.28 1.00 16.86
N ASP A 99 0.05 1.48 16.63
CA ASP A 99 -0.38 1.84 15.30
C ASP A 99 0.52 3.03 14.96
N PRO A 100 1.34 3.00 13.90
CA PRO A 100 2.27 4.07 13.56
C PRO A 100 1.62 5.45 13.35
N GLY A 101 0.33 5.62 13.72
CA GLY A 101 -0.49 6.77 13.43
C GLY A 101 -0.36 6.97 11.95
N ALA A 102 -1.01 6.11 11.15
CA ALA A 102 -0.94 6.22 9.70
C ALA A 102 -1.00 7.72 9.36
N PRO A 103 -0.06 8.25 8.55
CA PRO A 103 -0.05 9.65 8.13
C PRO A 103 -1.42 10.17 7.64
N GLY A 104 -2.38 9.28 7.38
CA GLY A 104 -3.76 9.49 6.97
C GLY A 104 -4.81 9.91 8.02
N GLU A 105 -4.51 10.24 9.28
CA GLU A 105 -5.48 11.06 10.05
C GLU A 105 -5.42 12.56 9.70
N ARG A 106 -4.38 12.99 8.98
CA ARG A 106 -4.36 14.27 8.24
C ARG A 106 -4.93 14.15 6.81
N TYR A 107 -5.10 12.92 6.32
CA TYR A 107 -5.58 12.62 4.97
C TYR A 107 -6.61 11.48 5.04
N GLN A 108 -7.75 11.75 5.65
CA GLN A 108 -8.90 10.83 5.54
C GLN A 108 -9.58 11.09 4.21
N VAL A 109 -9.79 10.04 3.42
CA VAL A 109 -10.65 10.11 2.24
C VAL A 109 -12.06 9.82 2.71
N VAL A 110 -12.88 10.85 2.84
CA VAL A 110 -14.30 10.73 3.17
C VAL A 110 -15.05 10.44 1.88
N VAL A 111 -15.80 9.34 1.88
CA VAL A 111 -16.71 8.98 0.78
C VAL A 111 -18.13 9.06 1.31
N HIS A 112 -18.92 9.95 0.73
CA HIS A 112 -20.36 10.01 0.95
C HIS A 112 -21.03 9.07 -0.04
N VAL A 113 -21.78 8.09 0.47
CA VAL A 113 -22.48 7.11 -0.35
C VAL A 113 -23.87 6.90 0.20
N ASP A 114 -24.87 6.97 -0.69
CA ASP A 114 -26.25 6.66 -0.34
C ASP A 114 -26.40 5.18 -0.04
N ALA A 115 -27.13 4.86 1.02
CA ALA A 115 -27.41 3.49 1.43
C ALA A 115 -27.90 2.58 0.28
N PRO A 116 -28.86 2.99 -0.59
CA PRO A 116 -29.29 2.16 -1.72
C PRO A 116 -28.15 1.90 -2.72
N VAL A 117 -27.32 2.90 -3.06
CA VAL A 117 -26.18 2.74 -3.97
C VAL A 117 -25.11 1.81 -3.39
N LEU A 118 -24.89 1.88 -2.07
CA LEU A 118 -23.96 0.99 -1.40
C LEU A 118 -24.48 -0.46 -1.39
N ALA A 119 -25.80 -0.64 -1.28
CA ALA A 119 -26.46 -1.94 -1.28
C ALA A 119 -26.71 -2.51 -2.68
N ASP A 120 -26.67 -1.70 -3.73
CA ASP A 120 -26.84 -2.14 -5.11
C ASP A 120 -26.25 -1.06 -6.03
N ALA A 121 -25.22 -1.45 -6.78
CA ALA A 121 -24.44 -0.52 -7.61
C ALA A 121 -25.23 0.06 -8.79
N ASP A 122 -26.35 -0.57 -9.16
CA ASP A 122 -27.23 -0.13 -10.24
C ASP A 122 -28.31 0.86 -9.76
N GLN A 123 -28.43 1.08 -8.44
CA GLN A 123 -29.37 2.06 -7.89
C GLN A 123 -28.91 3.49 -8.19
N ALA A 124 -29.90 4.37 -8.39
CA ALA A 124 -29.66 5.80 -8.47
C ALA A 124 -29.33 6.39 -7.08
N GLY A 125 -28.31 7.27 -7.02
CA GLY A 125 -27.96 8.00 -5.81
C GLY A 125 -26.52 8.52 -5.83
N GLN A 126 -26.08 9.03 -4.68
CA GLN A 126 -24.77 9.63 -4.50
C GLN A 126 -23.70 8.60 -4.11
N SER A 127 -22.52 8.78 -4.68
CA SER A 127 -21.27 8.12 -4.29
C SER A 127 -20.15 9.07 -4.70
N VAL A 128 -19.73 9.92 -3.76
CA VAL A 128 -18.84 11.06 -4.02
C VAL A 128 -17.80 11.22 -2.91
N LEU A 129 -16.68 11.83 -3.24
CA LEU A 129 -15.73 12.33 -2.26
C LEU A 129 -16.24 13.63 -1.61
N GLU A 130 -15.55 14.09 -0.58
CA GLU A 130 -15.85 15.35 0.12
C GLU A 130 -15.85 16.58 -0.81
N ASP A 131 -15.04 16.57 -1.86
CA ASP A 131 -14.99 17.62 -2.90
C ASP A 131 -16.06 17.47 -3.99
N GLY A 132 -16.95 16.48 -3.86
CA GLY A 132 -18.02 16.18 -4.82
C GLY A 132 -17.60 15.29 -6.00
N LEU A 133 -16.33 14.87 -6.09
CA LEU A 133 -15.89 14.01 -7.17
C LEU A 133 -16.54 12.62 -7.09
N ARG A 134 -17.12 12.14 -8.20
CA ARG A 134 -17.81 10.86 -8.24
C ARG A 134 -16.86 9.67 -8.02
N VAL A 135 -17.28 8.77 -7.13
CA VAL A 135 -16.63 7.48 -6.86
C VAL A 135 -17.53 6.35 -7.38
N PRO A 136 -16.99 5.39 -8.16
CA PRO A 136 -17.77 4.21 -8.58
C PRO A 136 -18.30 3.41 -7.39
N ALA A 137 -19.54 2.89 -7.48
CA ALA A 137 -20.19 2.18 -6.37
C ALA A 137 -19.39 0.95 -5.88
N GLY A 138 -18.80 0.16 -6.79
CA GLY A 138 -17.94 -0.98 -6.43
C GLY A 138 -16.69 -0.55 -5.62
N THR A 139 -16.13 0.63 -5.90
CA THR A 139 -15.05 1.21 -5.10
C THR A 139 -15.53 1.57 -3.69
N SER A 140 -16.69 2.21 -3.59
CA SER A 140 -17.30 2.58 -2.30
C SER A 140 -17.64 1.35 -1.45
N GLN A 141 -18.18 0.29 -2.06
CA GLN A 141 -18.42 -1.01 -1.41
C GLN A 141 -17.12 -1.63 -0.88
N ARG A 142 -16.08 -1.69 -1.73
CA ARG A 142 -14.76 -2.20 -1.32
C ARG A 142 -14.19 -1.43 -0.14
N LEU A 143 -14.25 -0.10 -0.18
CA LEU A 143 -13.77 0.75 0.92
C LEU A 143 -14.59 0.50 2.19
N ALA A 144 -15.91 0.32 2.07
CA ALA A 144 -16.82 0.14 3.18
C ALA A 144 -16.68 -1.19 3.95
N CYS A 145 -16.08 -2.23 3.36
CA CYS A 145 -15.81 -3.51 4.02
C CYS A 145 -14.99 -3.35 5.33
N ASP A 146 -14.00 -2.46 5.32
CA ASP A 146 -13.00 -2.32 6.39
C ASP A 146 -12.65 -0.85 6.65
N ALA A 147 -13.70 -0.06 6.92
CA ALA A 147 -13.62 1.37 7.18
C ALA A 147 -14.23 1.76 8.53
N SER A 148 -13.98 3.01 8.92
CA SER A 148 -14.85 3.70 9.86
C SER A 148 -16.09 4.20 9.11
N ARG A 149 -17.26 4.08 9.72
CA ARG A 149 -18.54 4.47 9.15
C ARG A 149 -19.30 5.35 10.13
N VAL A 150 -19.93 6.39 9.59
CA VAL A 150 -20.92 7.24 10.25
C VAL A 150 -22.20 7.12 9.43
N VAL A 151 -23.31 6.82 10.09
CA VAL A 151 -24.63 6.72 9.43
C VAL A 151 -25.35 8.04 9.65
N MET A 152 -25.83 8.66 8.58
CA MET A 152 -26.59 9.91 8.64
C MET A 152 -27.99 9.66 8.09
N ARG A 153 -29.02 10.04 8.86
CA ARG A 153 -30.42 10.00 8.39
C ARG A 153 -30.81 11.40 7.94
N HIS A 154 -31.35 11.49 6.73
CA HIS A 154 -31.86 12.71 6.15
C HIS A 154 -33.39 12.71 6.15
N ALA A 155 -33.98 13.90 6.32
CA ALA A 155 -35.40 14.14 6.08
C ALA A 155 -35.68 14.24 4.56
N PRO A 156 -36.96 14.21 4.13
CA PRO A 156 -37.33 14.33 2.71
C PRO A 156 -36.87 15.64 2.05
N ASP A 157 -36.60 16.68 2.84
CA ASP A 157 -36.05 17.98 2.42
C ASP A 157 -34.51 18.00 2.38
N CYS A 158 -33.87 16.83 2.44
CA CYS A 158 -32.41 16.64 2.48
C CYS A 158 -31.70 17.19 3.73
N ARG A 159 -32.43 17.62 4.77
CA ARG A 159 -31.80 18.06 6.02
C ARG A 159 -31.35 16.86 6.86
N VAL A 160 -30.14 16.94 7.44
CA VAL A 160 -29.66 15.91 8.38
C VAL A 160 -30.49 15.94 9.65
N VAL A 161 -31.10 14.80 9.99
CA VAL A 161 -31.96 14.61 11.17
C VAL A 161 -31.22 13.91 12.29
N GLU A 162 -30.40 12.92 11.95
CA GLU A 162 -29.62 12.15 12.93
C GLU A 162 -28.25 11.82 12.35
N VAL A 163 -27.24 11.86 13.22
CA VAL A 163 -25.89 11.37 12.95
C VAL A 163 -25.55 10.31 13.99
N GLY A 164 -25.31 9.10 13.53
CA GLY A 164 -24.88 7.99 14.38
C GLY A 164 -23.43 8.13 14.83
N ALA A 165 -23.07 7.43 15.90
CA ALA A 165 -21.68 7.37 16.34
C ALA A 165 -20.77 6.75 15.27
N ARG A 166 -19.53 7.24 15.20
CA ARG A 166 -18.48 6.63 14.38
C ARG A 166 -18.23 5.20 14.86
N THR A 167 -18.44 4.23 13.99
CA THR A 167 -18.21 2.81 14.27
C THR A 167 -17.27 2.22 13.22
N ARG A 168 -16.53 1.16 13.55
CA ARG A 168 -15.82 0.39 12.52
C ARG A 168 -16.70 -0.72 11.98
N THR A 169 -16.68 -0.93 10.66
CA THR A 169 -17.38 -2.05 10.03
C THR A 169 -16.87 -3.40 10.54
N ILE A 170 -15.56 -3.51 10.81
CA ILE A 170 -14.92 -4.68 11.42
C ILE A 170 -14.26 -4.24 12.74
N PRO A 171 -14.76 -4.67 13.91
CA PRO A 171 -14.19 -4.32 15.20
C PRO A 171 -12.74 -4.84 15.36
N PRO A 172 -11.88 -4.15 16.15
CA PRO A 172 -10.48 -4.55 16.33
C PRO A 172 -10.27 -5.98 16.81
N ALA A 173 -11.12 -6.48 17.71
CA ALA A 173 -11.04 -7.86 18.20
C ALA A 173 -11.24 -8.88 17.07
N LEU A 174 -12.24 -8.64 16.22
CA LEU A 174 -12.53 -9.51 15.08
C LEU A 174 -11.43 -9.41 14.00
N ARG A 175 -10.87 -8.22 13.80
CA ARG A 175 -9.71 -8.00 12.93
C ARG A 175 -8.49 -8.80 13.39
N ARG A 176 -8.20 -8.84 14.69
CA ARG A 176 -7.12 -9.68 15.24
C ARG A 176 -7.36 -11.16 15.00
N ALA A 177 -8.58 -11.64 15.22
CA ALA A 177 -8.95 -13.03 14.93
C ALA A 177 -8.79 -13.39 13.44
N LEU A 178 -9.16 -12.47 12.54
CA LEU A 178 -8.92 -12.62 11.09
C LEU A 178 -7.45 -12.75 10.75
N HIS A 179 -6.59 -11.86 11.27
CA HIS A 179 -5.14 -11.95 11.03
C HIS A 179 -4.54 -13.26 11.52
N HIS A 180 -4.99 -13.74 12.68
CA HIS A 180 -4.53 -15.03 13.22
C HIS A 180 -4.95 -16.22 12.35
N ARG A 181 -6.22 -16.26 11.93
CA ARG A 181 -6.77 -17.36 11.11
C ARG A 181 -6.20 -17.35 9.69
N ASP A 182 -6.21 -16.19 9.04
CA ASP A 182 -5.96 -16.10 7.60
C ASP A 182 -4.46 -15.97 7.26
N ARG A 183 -3.65 -15.44 8.20
CA ARG A 183 -2.20 -15.23 8.09
C ARG A 183 -1.73 -14.42 6.87
N GLY A 184 -2.65 -13.83 6.12
CA GLY A 184 -2.40 -13.08 4.90
C GLY A 184 -3.63 -13.06 3.99
N CYS A 185 -3.42 -12.62 2.75
CA CYS A 185 -4.43 -12.65 1.72
C CYS A 185 -4.84 -14.10 1.41
N ARG A 186 -6.14 -14.40 1.44
CA ARG A 186 -6.67 -15.75 1.17
C ARG A 186 -6.86 -16.08 -0.30
N PHE A 187 -6.62 -15.12 -1.20
CA PHE A 187 -6.72 -15.37 -2.63
C PHE A 187 -5.67 -16.40 -3.08
N PRO A 188 -6.04 -17.43 -3.87
CA PRO A 188 -5.14 -18.50 -4.32
C PRO A 188 -3.83 -17.99 -4.90
N GLY A 189 -2.72 -18.57 -4.44
CA GLY A 189 -1.36 -18.19 -4.87
C GLY A 189 -0.85 -16.83 -4.36
N CYS A 190 -1.60 -16.11 -3.51
CA CYS A 190 -1.15 -14.83 -2.97
C CYS A 190 -0.32 -14.98 -1.68
N GLY A 191 0.94 -14.53 -1.71
CA GLY A 191 1.83 -14.54 -0.54
C GLY A 191 1.80 -13.27 0.33
N VAL A 192 0.90 -12.32 0.06
CA VAL A 192 0.90 -11.02 0.76
C VAL A 192 0.33 -11.17 2.17
N ARG A 193 1.13 -10.83 3.19
CA ARG A 193 0.76 -10.96 4.62
C ARG A 193 -0.19 -9.89 5.12
N PHE A 194 -0.30 -8.76 4.42
CA PHE A 194 -1.16 -7.64 4.79
C PHE A 194 -2.44 -7.62 3.96
N GLY A 195 -3.58 -7.46 4.63
CA GLY A 195 -4.89 -7.49 4.00
C GLY A 195 -5.91 -6.62 4.72
N GLN A 196 -6.97 -6.31 3.99
CA GLN A 196 -8.20 -5.70 4.46
C GLN A 196 -9.22 -6.81 4.70
N GLY A 197 -10.09 -6.62 5.70
CA GLY A 197 -11.22 -7.53 5.89
C GLY A 197 -12.24 -7.34 4.78
N HIS A 198 -12.72 -8.45 4.23
CA HIS A 198 -13.74 -8.49 3.19
C HIS A 198 -14.91 -9.35 3.67
N HIS A 199 -16.12 -8.85 3.49
CA HIS A 199 -17.35 -9.56 3.79
C HIS A 199 -17.78 -10.45 2.61
N LEU A 200 -17.93 -11.75 2.84
CA LEU A 200 -18.38 -12.69 1.80
C LEU A 200 -19.81 -12.34 1.33
N ARG A 201 -20.73 -12.17 2.27
CA ARG A 201 -21.96 -11.41 2.06
C ARG A 201 -21.74 -10.01 2.61
N HIS A 202 -21.68 -9.01 1.74
CA HIS A 202 -21.43 -7.63 2.16
C HIS A 202 -22.48 -7.16 3.18
N TRP A 203 -22.04 -6.38 4.17
CA TRP A 203 -22.90 -5.92 5.26
C TRP A 203 -24.05 -5.03 4.76
N ALA A 204 -23.85 -4.28 3.68
CA ALA A 204 -24.91 -3.46 3.07
C ALA A 204 -26.06 -4.32 2.51
N HIS A 205 -25.80 -5.60 2.20
CA HIS A 205 -26.82 -6.57 1.81
C HIS A 205 -27.32 -7.41 3.00
N GLY A 206 -27.14 -6.93 4.24
CA GLY A 206 -27.54 -7.63 5.46
C GLY A 206 -26.59 -8.76 5.89
N GLY A 207 -25.36 -8.80 5.37
CA GLY A 207 -24.36 -9.76 5.83
C GLY A 207 -23.86 -9.48 7.25
N PRO A 208 -23.74 -10.51 8.12
CA PRO A 208 -23.29 -10.29 9.49
C PRO A 208 -21.79 -10.03 9.55
N THR A 209 -21.33 -9.12 10.41
CA THR A 209 -19.90 -8.94 10.72
C THR A 209 -19.47 -10.03 11.70
N THR A 210 -19.14 -11.22 11.18
CA THR A 210 -18.70 -12.39 11.94
C THR A 210 -17.47 -13.01 11.30
N LEU A 211 -16.71 -13.80 12.06
CA LEU A 211 -15.48 -14.41 11.55
C LEU A 211 -15.76 -15.31 10.34
N SER A 212 -16.86 -16.06 10.34
CA SER A 212 -17.28 -16.94 9.24
C SER A 212 -17.63 -16.17 7.96
N ASN A 213 -18.22 -14.99 8.07
CA ASN A 213 -18.58 -14.14 6.93
C ASN A 213 -17.45 -13.18 6.49
N LEU A 214 -16.25 -13.30 7.06
CA LEU A 214 -15.11 -12.45 6.73
C LEU A 214 -13.92 -13.26 6.19
N ALA A 215 -13.11 -12.62 5.35
CA ALA A 215 -11.81 -13.10 4.89
C ALA A 215 -10.84 -11.93 4.69
N LEU A 216 -9.53 -12.17 4.85
CA LEU A 216 -8.51 -11.18 4.51
C LEU A 216 -8.15 -11.21 3.03
N LEU A 217 -8.18 -10.05 2.38
CA LEU A 217 -7.73 -9.84 1.00
C LEU A 217 -6.76 -8.65 0.92
N CYS A 218 -5.68 -8.78 0.15
CA CYS A 218 -4.81 -7.63 -0.15
C CYS A 218 -5.52 -6.63 -1.06
N ARG A 219 -5.04 -5.39 -1.16
CA ARG A 219 -5.66 -4.33 -1.97
C ARG A 219 -5.98 -4.79 -3.41
N ARG A 220 -5.06 -5.51 -4.05
CA ARG A 220 -5.24 -6.03 -5.42
C ARG A 220 -6.39 -7.03 -5.49
N HIS A 221 -6.40 -8.04 -4.63
CA HIS A 221 -7.44 -9.08 -4.70
C HIS A 221 -8.77 -8.61 -4.13
N HIS A 222 -8.77 -7.64 -3.21
CA HIS A 222 -9.97 -6.97 -2.75
C HIS A 222 -10.62 -6.15 -3.88
N ARG A 223 -9.80 -5.51 -4.71
CA ARG A 223 -10.27 -4.89 -5.97
C ARG A 223 -10.84 -5.94 -6.92
N ALA A 224 -10.16 -7.07 -7.11
CA ALA A 224 -10.59 -8.11 -8.02
C ALA A 224 -12.02 -8.63 -7.71
N VAL A 225 -12.35 -8.85 -6.42
CA VAL A 225 -13.70 -9.31 -6.04
C VAL A 225 -14.78 -8.22 -6.14
N HIS A 226 -14.44 -6.95 -5.98
CA HIS A 226 -15.45 -5.87 -6.04
C HIS A 226 -15.61 -5.25 -7.43
N GLU A 227 -14.54 -5.18 -8.22
CA GLU A 227 -14.48 -4.38 -9.44
C GLU A 227 -14.21 -5.22 -10.69
N GLU A 228 -13.70 -6.45 -10.56
CA GLU A 228 -13.27 -7.27 -11.71
C GLU A 228 -14.11 -8.55 -11.88
N GLY A 229 -15.16 -8.75 -11.08
CA GLY A 229 -16.12 -9.85 -11.24
C GLY A 229 -15.69 -11.19 -10.63
N TYR A 230 -14.62 -11.22 -9.84
CA TYR A 230 -14.29 -12.43 -9.07
C TYR A 230 -15.28 -12.61 -7.93
N THR A 231 -15.64 -13.85 -7.62
CA THR A 231 -16.51 -14.15 -6.47
C THR A 231 -15.82 -15.04 -5.47
N LEU A 232 -16.28 -14.96 -4.23
CA LEU A 232 -15.75 -15.71 -3.10
C LEU A 232 -16.91 -16.29 -2.28
N ASP A 233 -16.87 -17.60 -2.05
CA ASP A 233 -17.84 -18.31 -1.23
C ASP A 233 -17.15 -19.25 -0.24
N ARG A 234 -17.64 -19.28 1.02
CA ARG A 234 -17.16 -20.24 2.03
C ARG A 234 -17.98 -21.52 1.90
N GLN A 235 -17.28 -22.64 1.72
CA GLN A 235 -17.88 -23.96 1.60
C GLN A 235 -18.28 -24.52 2.98
N ALA A 236 -19.03 -25.63 2.97
CA ALA A 236 -19.50 -26.30 4.19
C ALA A 236 -18.35 -26.88 5.04
N ASP A 237 -17.22 -27.21 4.41
CA ASP A 237 -15.98 -27.64 5.08
C ASP A 237 -15.20 -26.47 5.73
N GLY A 238 -15.66 -25.23 5.52
CA GLY A 238 -15.03 -24.02 6.03
C GLY A 238 -14.00 -23.40 5.08
N GLU A 239 -13.66 -24.04 3.96
CA GLU A 239 -12.69 -23.52 3.00
C GLU A 239 -13.25 -22.41 2.11
N LEU A 240 -12.36 -21.55 1.65
CA LEU A 240 -12.72 -20.43 0.77
C LEU A 240 -12.54 -20.84 -0.69
N ARG A 241 -13.64 -20.77 -1.45
CA ARG A 241 -13.65 -21.03 -2.89
C ARG A 241 -13.73 -19.71 -3.64
N PHE A 242 -12.74 -19.49 -4.50
CA PHE A 242 -12.72 -18.34 -5.40
C PHE A 242 -13.19 -18.76 -6.79
N ARG A 243 -13.94 -17.90 -7.47
CA ARG A 243 -14.32 -18.09 -8.87
C ARG A 243 -13.89 -16.89 -9.68
N ARG A 244 -13.51 -17.19 -10.92
CA ARG A 244 -13.20 -16.21 -11.94
C ARG A 244 -14.49 -15.55 -12.45
N PRO A 245 -14.37 -14.43 -13.19
CA PRO A 245 -15.53 -13.78 -13.81
C PRO A 245 -16.32 -14.67 -14.78
N ASP A 246 -15.67 -15.70 -15.34
CA ASP A 246 -16.29 -16.72 -16.19
C ASP A 246 -17.00 -17.85 -15.39
N GLY A 247 -17.06 -17.73 -14.06
CA GLY A 247 -17.68 -18.70 -13.15
C GLY A 247 -16.81 -19.91 -12.81
N ARG A 248 -15.65 -20.09 -13.45
CA ARG A 248 -14.75 -21.23 -13.19
C ARG A 248 -14.07 -21.09 -11.84
N VAL A 249 -13.95 -22.20 -11.12
CA VAL A 249 -13.26 -22.24 -9.82
C VAL A 249 -11.77 -21.99 -10.01
N LEU A 250 -11.20 -21.12 -9.18
CA LEU A 250 -9.76 -20.87 -9.12
C LEU A 250 -9.14 -21.93 -8.18
N PRO A 251 -8.26 -22.82 -8.69
CA PRO A 251 -7.62 -23.82 -7.84
C PRO A 251 -6.60 -23.16 -6.90
N GLU A 252 -6.44 -23.71 -5.69
CA GLU A 252 -5.49 -23.21 -4.69
C GLU A 252 -4.04 -23.31 -5.19
N VAL A 253 -3.74 -24.42 -5.86
CA VAL A 253 -2.50 -24.66 -6.57
C VAL A 253 -2.86 -24.78 -8.06
N PRO A 254 -2.27 -23.97 -8.96
CA PRO A 254 -2.45 -24.18 -10.39
C PRO A 254 -2.09 -25.63 -10.70
N LEU A 255 -2.95 -26.32 -11.47
CA LEU A 255 -2.58 -27.64 -11.96
C LEU A 255 -1.23 -27.52 -12.68
N PRO A 256 -0.25 -28.39 -12.36
CA PRO A 256 0.98 -28.43 -13.13
C PRO A 256 0.59 -28.53 -14.60
N HIS A 257 1.20 -27.69 -15.44
CA HIS A 257 1.03 -27.87 -16.87
C HIS A 257 1.56 -29.26 -17.20
N GLU A 258 0.77 -30.09 -17.89
CA GLU A 258 1.27 -31.37 -18.39
C GLU A 258 2.45 -31.07 -19.30
N VAL A 259 3.65 -31.49 -18.90
CA VAL A 259 4.83 -31.42 -19.75
C VAL A 259 4.79 -32.67 -20.61
N PRO A 260 4.67 -32.57 -21.95
CA PRO A 260 4.72 -33.74 -22.82
C PRO A 260 6.01 -34.51 -22.60
N ASP A 261 6.01 -35.83 -22.83
CA ASP A 261 7.21 -36.68 -22.70
C ASP A 261 8.38 -36.14 -23.53
N ASP A 262 8.09 -35.54 -24.68
CA ASP A 262 9.04 -34.76 -25.48
C ASP A 262 8.58 -33.30 -25.61
N PRO A 263 8.96 -32.43 -24.66
CA PRO A 263 8.53 -31.04 -24.68
C PRO A 263 9.17 -30.25 -25.83
N VAL A 264 10.36 -30.66 -26.30
CA VAL A 264 11.07 -29.98 -27.38
C VAL A 264 10.34 -30.23 -28.70
N HIS A 265 9.93 -31.47 -28.96
CA HIS A 265 9.15 -31.80 -30.15
C HIS A 265 7.78 -31.11 -30.14
N ALA A 266 7.06 -31.15 -29.01
CA ALA A 266 5.76 -30.48 -28.88
C ALA A 266 5.85 -28.97 -29.14
N ILE A 267 6.90 -28.32 -28.63
CA ILE A 267 7.15 -26.89 -28.89
C ILE A 267 7.46 -26.64 -30.37
N ARG A 268 8.29 -27.47 -31.01
CA ARG A 268 8.62 -27.35 -32.44
C ARG A 268 7.40 -27.53 -33.34
N ALA A 269 6.60 -28.56 -33.11
CA ALA A 269 5.37 -28.81 -33.86
C ALA A 269 4.37 -27.64 -33.73
N ARG A 270 4.25 -27.05 -32.53
CA ARG A 270 3.41 -25.86 -32.30
C ARG A 270 3.94 -24.63 -33.05
N HIS A 271 5.26 -24.42 -33.08
CA HIS A 271 5.85 -23.34 -33.87
C HIS A 271 5.64 -23.55 -35.37
N GLU A 272 5.84 -24.76 -35.89
CA GLU A 272 5.57 -25.10 -37.31
C GLU A 272 4.10 -24.87 -37.67
N ALA A 273 3.16 -25.30 -36.84
CA ALA A 273 1.73 -25.05 -37.04
C ALA A 273 1.37 -23.55 -37.02
N GLN A 274 2.16 -22.73 -36.33
CA GLN A 274 2.04 -21.26 -36.31
C GLN A 274 2.85 -20.57 -37.43
N GLY A 275 3.54 -21.34 -38.29
CA GLY A 275 4.41 -20.80 -39.34
C GLY A 275 5.69 -20.13 -38.82
N LEU A 276 6.08 -20.40 -37.58
CA LEU A 276 7.28 -19.85 -36.94
C LEU A 276 8.50 -20.72 -37.26
N VAL A 277 9.35 -20.22 -38.15
CA VAL A 277 10.63 -20.87 -38.49
C VAL A 277 11.72 -20.37 -37.53
N LEU A 278 11.91 -21.08 -36.42
CA LEU A 278 13.00 -20.80 -35.48
C LEU A 278 14.27 -21.55 -35.90
N HIS A 279 15.34 -20.80 -36.18
CA HIS A 279 16.66 -21.33 -36.53
C HIS A 279 17.75 -20.69 -35.66
N ALA A 280 19.00 -21.15 -35.80
CA ALA A 280 20.13 -20.69 -34.98
C ALA A 280 20.41 -19.17 -35.02
N ARG A 281 19.79 -18.46 -35.97
CA ARG A 281 19.92 -17.01 -36.16
C ARG A 281 18.66 -16.23 -35.77
N THR A 282 17.60 -16.89 -35.29
CA THR A 282 16.36 -16.19 -34.92
C THR A 282 16.57 -15.19 -33.78
N ALA A 283 17.47 -15.48 -32.84
CA ALA A 283 17.86 -14.56 -31.78
C ALA A 283 19.04 -13.65 -32.15
N THR A 284 19.68 -13.85 -33.31
CA THR A 284 20.71 -12.92 -33.77
C THR A 284 20.02 -11.74 -34.44
N PRO A 285 20.17 -10.51 -33.93
CA PRO A 285 19.71 -9.35 -34.65
C PRO A 285 20.37 -9.34 -36.04
N GLY A 286 19.64 -8.93 -37.08
CA GLY A 286 20.19 -8.78 -38.44
C GLY A 286 21.23 -7.66 -38.57
N TRP A 287 21.60 -7.06 -37.45
CA TRP A 287 22.51 -5.93 -37.33
C TRP A 287 23.88 -6.42 -36.84
N LEU A 288 24.93 -6.10 -37.61
CA LEU A 288 26.31 -6.55 -37.35
C LEU A 288 27.12 -5.62 -36.42
N GLY A 289 26.48 -4.68 -35.71
CA GLY A 289 27.17 -3.69 -34.86
C GLY A 289 27.42 -2.33 -35.54
N GLU A 290 26.95 -2.14 -36.77
CA GLU A 290 26.92 -0.88 -37.52
C GLU A 290 26.23 0.26 -36.73
N ARG A 291 26.59 1.53 -36.95
CA ARG A 291 25.83 2.61 -36.27
C ARG A 291 24.42 2.67 -36.86
N LEU A 292 23.41 2.82 -35.99
CA LEU A 292 22.03 3.07 -36.42
C LEU A 292 22.02 4.25 -37.40
N ASP A 293 21.61 3.98 -38.64
CA ASP A 293 21.41 5.03 -39.63
C ASP A 293 20.15 5.81 -39.28
N LEU A 294 20.35 6.86 -38.48
CA LEU A 294 19.31 7.78 -38.07
C LEU A 294 18.63 8.46 -39.28
N GLY A 295 19.36 8.70 -40.38
CA GLY A 295 18.80 9.29 -41.59
C GLY A 295 17.78 8.36 -42.24
N TRP A 296 18.16 7.10 -42.48
CA TRP A 296 17.26 6.09 -43.04
C TRP A 296 16.08 5.77 -42.11
N ALA A 297 16.33 5.67 -40.80
CA ALA A 297 15.26 5.42 -39.82
C ALA A 297 14.23 6.57 -39.79
N ILE A 298 14.70 7.82 -39.89
CA ILE A 298 13.81 8.98 -40.01
C ILE A 298 13.08 8.93 -41.37
N ASP A 299 13.76 8.67 -42.48
CA ASP A 299 13.10 8.63 -43.80
C ASP A 299 12.09 7.49 -43.98
N VAL A 300 12.23 6.36 -43.28
CA VAL A 300 11.26 5.25 -43.39
C VAL A 300 10.13 5.35 -42.37
N LEU A 301 10.41 5.84 -41.17
CA LEU A 301 9.45 5.87 -40.05
C LEU A 301 8.78 7.22 -39.87
N HIS A 302 9.34 8.31 -40.43
CA HIS A 302 8.76 9.64 -40.31
C HIS A 302 7.59 9.81 -41.29
N PRO A 303 6.39 10.20 -40.82
CA PRO A 303 5.19 10.30 -41.66
C PRO A 303 5.34 11.20 -42.91
N LEU A 304 6.23 12.19 -42.86
CA LEU A 304 6.49 13.13 -43.96
C LEU A 304 7.39 12.57 -45.07
N ALA A 305 8.12 11.49 -44.84
CA ALA A 305 9.02 10.91 -45.83
C ALA A 305 8.31 9.99 -46.83
N ARG A 306 7.06 9.61 -46.55
CA ARG A 306 6.18 8.90 -47.49
C ARG A 306 5.70 9.75 -48.68
N SER A 307 6.05 11.03 -48.73
CA SER A 307 5.52 12.00 -49.70
C SER A 307 6.46 12.37 -50.86
N ALA A 308 7.69 11.85 -50.91
CA ALA A 308 8.63 12.17 -51.99
C ALA A 308 8.71 11.01 -52.99
N ALA A 309 8.41 11.31 -54.26
CA ALA A 309 8.48 10.41 -55.40
C ALA A 309 9.89 9.77 -55.57
N PRO A 310 10.01 8.60 -56.21
CA PRO A 310 11.24 7.82 -56.19
C PRO A 310 12.35 8.53 -56.97
N ILE A 311 13.49 8.76 -56.30
CA ILE A 311 14.71 9.25 -56.93
C ILE A 311 15.57 8.03 -57.30
N GLU A 312 15.80 7.83 -58.60
CA GLU A 312 16.78 6.86 -59.10
C GLU A 312 18.19 7.32 -58.75
N TRP A 313 18.90 6.57 -57.89
CA TRP A 313 20.33 6.73 -57.68
C TRP A 313 21.07 5.53 -58.25
N ALA A 314 21.66 5.75 -59.43
CA ALA A 314 22.60 4.82 -60.05
C ALA A 314 23.85 4.65 -59.16
N CYS A 315 24.18 3.39 -58.86
CA CYS A 315 25.45 3.01 -58.25
C CYS A 315 26.63 3.49 -59.10
N ASN A 316 27.50 4.32 -58.53
CA ASN A 316 28.84 4.49 -59.06
C ASN A 316 29.84 4.66 -57.92
N TRP A 317 30.50 3.56 -57.53
CA TRP A 317 31.64 3.61 -56.62
C TRP A 317 32.83 2.92 -57.31
N PRO A 318 33.94 3.62 -57.60
CA PRO A 318 35.11 2.98 -58.18
C PRO A 318 35.92 2.30 -57.08
N ALA A 319 36.27 1.05 -57.34
CA ALA A 319 37.19 0.24 -56.55
C ALA A 319 38.56 0.95 -56.39
N ARG A 320 39.08 0.98 -55.16
CA ARG A 320 40.52 1.11 -54.91
C ARG A 320 40.94 0.06 -53.90
N HIS A 321 41.68 -0.93 -54.41
CA HIS A 321 42.47 -1.89 -53.66
C HIS A 321 43.77 -1.25 -53.16
N HIS A 322 44.14 -1.61 -51.92
CA HIS A 322 45.51 -1.79 -51.38
C HIS A 322 46.36 -0.50 -51.21
N SER A 323 47.18 -0.30 -50.17
CA SER A 323 47.80 -1.13 -49.13
C SER A 323 48.02 -0.26 -47.89
N ILE A 324 48.36 -0.86 -46.74
CA ILE A 324 49.59 -0.53 -45.98
C ILE A 324 49.80 -1.66 -44.94
N THR A 325 51.04 -2.14 -44.93
CA THR A 325 51.75 -2.98 -43.96
C THR A 325 51.58 -2.56 -42.50
#